data_AF-A0A9E5BQD6-F1
#
_entry.id   AF-A0A9E5BQD6-F1
#
_cell.length_a   1.000
_cell.length_b   1.000
_cell.length_c   1.000
_cell.angle_alpha   90.00
_cell.angle_beta   90.00
_cell.angle_gamma   90.00
#
_symmetry.space_group_name_H-M   'P 1'
#
loop_
_entity.id
_entity.type
_entity.pdbx_description
1 polymer ?
#
loop_
_entity_poly.entity_id
_entity_poly.type
_entity_poly.pdbx_seq_one_letter_code
_entity_poly.pdbx_strand_id
1 'polypeptide(L)'
;DVFEINDIEARIVGICKVRRAFTGGPFVYTTYDRAKSYTLGARRTLSFMLVEPVAGVTPTELCQRIENETGLKAWTTDTVIWDWTDRSLARATFWWFWKNTGIPFSFGTAVALGLFVGIAISGQTFYSFVLENLKYFAAIKAMGASMRVLSAMLFVQATTAGLIGFGLGAGMAQAIGRVMIEKGMPPFVMFPQVLIATLILTMGISFVSAIIGIVKVSRVDAATVFRG
;
A
#
# COMPACT_ATOMS: atom_id res chain seq x y z
N ASP A 1 -5.44 28.21 -29.73
CA ASP A 1 -5.86 29.31 -28.82
C ASP A 1 -7.33 29.31 -28.43
N VAL A 2 -8.17 28.51 -29.09
CA VAL A 2 -9.59 28.35 -28.76
C VAL A 2 -9.93 26.86 -28.83
N PHE A 3 -10.80 26.38 -27.95
CA PHE A 3 -11.35 25.03 -27.93
C PHE A 3 -12.82 25.06 -27.50
N GLU A 4 -13.53 23.94 -27.65
CA GLU A 4 -14.96 23.87 -27.35
C GLU A 4 -15.21 22.99 -26.11
N ILE A 5 -16.10 23.45 -25.23
CA ILE A 5 -16.57 22.68 -24.06
C ILE A 5 -18.08 22.63 -24.14
N ASN A 6 -18.65 21.44 -24.37
CA ASN A 6 -20.10 21.24 -24.45
C ASN A 6 -20.79 22.23 -25.40
N ASP A 7 -20.31 22.30 -26.64
CA ASP A 7 -20.81 23.18 -27.70
C ASP A 7 -20.67 24.70 -27.44
N ILE A 8 -19.81 25.07 -26.48
CA ILE A 8 -19.51 26.47 -26.16
C ILE A 8 -18.03 26.74 -26.39
N GLU A 9 -17.75 27.76 -27.19
CA GLU A 9 -16.39 28.23 -27.47
C GLU A 9 -15.70 28.75 -26.19
N ALA A 10 -14.47 28.30 -25.95
CA ALA A 10 -13.61 28.68 -24.84
C ALA A 10 -12.23 29.12 -25.36
N ARG A 11 -11.84 30.36 -25.03
CA ARG A 11 -10.52 30.91 -25.39
C ARG A 11 -9.52 30.72 -24.26
N ILE A 12 -8.32 30.26 -24.60
CA ILE A 12 -7.23 30.10 -23.64
C ILE A 12 -6.58 31.48 -23.41
N VAL A 13 -6.64 31.97 -22.17
CA VAL A 13 -6.04 33.26 -21.77
C VAL A 13 -4.75 33.12 -20.97
N GLY A 14 -4.42 31.89 -20.55
CA GLY A 14 -3.23 31.61 -19.76
C GLY A 14 -3.09 30.13 -19.46
N ILE A 15 -1.86 29.71 -19.17
CA ILE A 15 -1.53 28.34 -18.76
C ILE A 15 -0.84 28.43 -17.40
N CYS A 16 -1.35 27.70 -16.42
CA CYS A 16 -0.78 27.64 -15.08
C CYS A 16 -0.25 26.23 -14.79
N LYS A 17 0.77 26.16 -13.92
CA LYS A 17 1.26 24.89 -13.40
C LYS A 17 0.39 24.47 -12.22
N VAL A 18 -0.22 23.31 -12.32
CA VAL A 18 -1.14 22.77 -11.31
C VAL A 18 -0.63 21.43 -10.81
N ARG A 19 -1.11 21.01 -9.63
CA ARG A 19 -0.87 19.65 -9.15
C ARG A 19 -1.62 18.66 -10.05
N ARG A 20 -1.07 17.46 -10.14
CA ARG A 20 -1.65 16.39 -10.96
C ARG A 20 -3.01 15.96 -10.40
N ALA A 21 -4.01 15.84 -11.28
CA ALA A 21 -5.30 15.27 -10.92
C ALA A 21 -5.18 13.79 -10.57
N PHE A 22 -5.88 13.35 -9.53
CA PHE A 22 -5.94 11.92 -9.17
C PHE A 22 -6.54 11.07 -10.28
N THR A 23 -7.56 11.58 -10.98
CA THR A 23 -8.26 10.92 -12.09
C THR A 23 -7.56 11.09 -13.44
N GLY A 24 -6.43 11.81 -13.50
CA GLY A 24 -5.66 12.06 -14.72
C GLY A 24 -6.25 13.10 -15.69
N GLY A 25 -7.44 13.64 -15.41
CA GLY A 25 -8.06 14.68 -16.23
C GLY A 25 -7.36 16.05 -16.13
N PRO A 26 -7.47 16.90 -17.17
CA PRO A 26 -6.95 18.27 -17.12
C PRO A 26 -7.81 19.17 -16.21
N PHE A 27 -7.19 20.19 -15.63
CA PHE A 27 -7.90 21.24 -14.90
C PHE A 27 -8.12 22.47 -15.79
N VAL A 28 -9.34 23.00 -15.79
CA VAL A 28 -9.69 24.25 -16.46
C VAL A 28 -10.19 25.23 -15.40
N TYR A 29 -9.63 26.45 -15.40
CA TYR A 29 -10.01 27.50 -14.46
C TYR A 29 -10.76 28.60 -15.21
N THR A 30 -11.92 28.99 -14.68
CA THR A 30 -12.72 30.11 -15.20
C THR A 30 -13.56 30.70 -14.07
N THR A 31 -14.22 31.83 -14.32
CA THR A 31 -15.16 32.44 -13.39
C THR A 31 -16.36 31.52 -13.15
N TYR A 32 -16.90 31.48 -11.92
CA TYR A 32 -18.02 30.61 -11.56
C TYR A 32 -19.24 30.77 -12.49
N ASP A 33 -19.55 32.00 -12.91
CA ASP A 33 -20.67 32.25 -13.83
C ASP A 33 -20.49 31.60 -15.20
N ARG A 34 -19.26 31.57 -15.74
CA ARG A 34 -18.94 30.86 -16.98
C ARG A 34 -18.86 29.34 -16.78
N ALA A 35 -18.40 28.88 -15.61
CA ALA A 35 -18.38 27.45 -15.32
C ALA A 35 -19.79 26.83 -15.36
N LYS A 36 -20.81 27.58 -14.92
CA LYS A 36 -22.22 27.16 -15.01
C LYS A 36 -22.70 26.98 -16.45
N SER A 37 -22.29 27.85 -17.38
CA SER A 37 -22.68 27.68 -18.80
C SER A 37 -22.02 26.45 -19.41
N TYR A 38 -20.77 26.16 -19.03
CA TYR A 38 -20.07 24.96 -19.52
C TYR A 38 -20.60 23.64 -18.92
N THR A 39 -21.35 23.67 -17.81
CA THR A 39 -21.81 22.46 -17.10
C THR A 39 -23.32 22.24 -17.27
N LEU A 40 -23.71 21.90 -18.50
CA LEU A 40 -25.12 21.66 -18.86
C LEU A 40 -25.74 20.53 -18.02
N GLY A 41 -26.92 20.78 -17.46
CA GLY A 41 -27.72 19.77 -16.73
C GLY A 41 -27.37 19.56 -15.25
N ALA A 42 -26.30 20.19 -14.73
CA ALA A 42 -25.95 20.09 -13.32
C ALA A 42 -26.83 21.01 -12.44
N ARG A 43 -27.70 20.44 -11.59
CA ARG A 43 -28.55 21.22 -10.66
C ARG A 43 -27.80 21.83 -9.48
N ARG A 44 -26.67 21.23 -9.08
CA ARG A 44 -25.82 21.68 -7.96
C ARG A 44 -24.38 21.80 -8.45
N THR A 45 -24.05 22.97 -8.98
CA THR A 45 -22.73 23.27 -9.58
C THR A 45 -21.69 23.74 -8.57
N LEU A 46 -22.13 24.21 -7.38
CA LEU A 46 -21.22 24.59 -6.31
C LEU A 46 -20.88 23.36 -5.46
N SER A 47 -19.62 22.93 -5.53
CA SER A 47 -19.12 21.82 -4.73
C SER A 47 -18.69 22.26 -3.33
N PHE A 48 -17.91 23.34 -3.23
CA PHE A 48 -17.42 23.91 -1.97
C PHE A 48 -17.02 25.37 -2.19
N MET A 49 -16.85 26.10 -1.08
CA MET A 49 -16.31 27.45 -1.06
C MET A 49 -14.97 27.45 -0.31
N LEU A 50 -13.99 28.16 -0.85
CA LEU A 50 -12.74 28.41 -0.15
C LEU A 50 -12.91 29.69 0.66
N VAL A 51 -12.55 29.62 1.94
CA VAL A 51 -12.64 30.73 2.89
C VAL A 51 -11.32 30.85 3.63
N GLU A 52 -10.89 32.08 3.89
CA GLU A 52 -9.68 32.39 4.65
C GLU A 52 -10.07 33.12 5.94
N PRO A 53 -9.54 32.71 7.11
CA PRO A 53 -9.82 33.40 8.35
C PRO A 53 -9.20 34.80 8.35
N VAL A 54 -9.95 35.77 8.89
CA VAL A 54 -9.40 37.09 9.20
C VAL A 54 -8.28 36.99 10.24
N ALA A 55 -7.37 37.96 10.23
CA ALA A 55 -6.24 37.99 11.16
C ALA A 55 -6.72 37.85 12.62
N GLY A 56 -6.10 36.92 13.36
CA GLY A 56 -6.43 36.64 14.77
C GLY A 56 -7.47 35.54 14.99
N VAL A 57 -8.13 35.03 13.95
CA VAL A 57 -9.04 33.88 14.05
C VAL A 57 -8.34 32.62 13.58
N THR A 58 -8.40 31.56 14.39
CA THR A 58 -7.82 30.27 13.99
C THR A 58 -8.72 29.54 12.97
N PRO A 59 -8.16 28.75 12.03
CA PRO A 59 -8.97 27.98 11.08
C PRO A 59 -10.00 27.07 11.76
N THR A 60 -9.64 26.47 12.89
CA THR A 60 -10.52 25.61 13.70
C THR A 60 -11.71 26.38 14.27
N GLU A 61 -11.46 27.59 14.77
CA GLU A 61 -12.50 28.46 15.30
C GLU A 61 -13.43 28.94 14.20
N LEU A 62 -12.89 29.33 13.03
CA LEU A 62 -13.69 29.70 11.87
C LEU A 62 -14.60 28.56 11.43
N CYS A 63 -14.07 27.33 11.34
CA CYS A 63 -14.90 26.16 10.97
C CYS A 63 -16.07 25.98 11.92
N GLN A 64 -15.83 26.13 13.23
CA GLN A 64 -16.89 26.00 14.23
C GLN A 64 -17.95 27.09 14.12
N ARG A 65 -17.54 28.33 13.84
CA ARG A 65 -18.49 29.44 13.63
C ARG A 65 -19.35 29.19 12.39
N ILE A 66 -18.76 28.75 11.28
CA ILE A 66 -19.49 28.42 10.05
C ILE A 66 -20.51 27.31 10.32
N GLU A 67 -20.11 26.23 10.99
CA GLU A 67 -21.01 25.11 11.32
C GLU A 67 -22.17 25.56 12.21
N ASN A 68 -21.90 26.38 13.23
CA ASN A 68 -22.91 26.87 14.15
C ASN A 68 -23.90 27.85 13.50
N GLU A 69 -23.42 28.75 12.65
CA GLU A 69 -24.25 29.81 12.06
C GLU A 69 -25.03 29.35 10.82
N THR A 70 -24.42 28.49 10.00
CA THR A 70 -24.99 28.09 8.69
C THR A 70 -25.53 26.67 8.67
N GLY A 71 -25.13 25.82 9.63
CA GLY A 71 -25.38 24.38 9.59
C GLY A 71 -24.59 23.64 8.50
N LEU A 72 -23.73 24.33 7.74
CA LEU A 72 -22.90 23.73 6.70
C LEU A 72 -21.59 23.20 7.29
N LYS A 73 -21.17 22.04 6.82
CA LYS A 73 -19.93 21.41 7.28
C LYS A 73 -18.71 22.18 6.80
N ALA A 74 -17.79 22.50 7.71
CA ALA A 74 -16.56 23.23 7.40
C ALA A 74 -15.34 22.37 7.74
N TRP A 75 -14.32 22.44 6.88
CA TRP A 75 -13.10 21.66 7.02
C TRP A 75 -11.88 22.57 6.92
N THR A 76 -10.86 22.29 7.70
CA THR A 76 -9.55 22.95 7.59
C THR A 76 -8.81 22.41 6.37
N THR A 77 -7.98 23.26 5.75
CA THR A 77 -7.15 22.91 4.58
C THR A 77 -5.93 22.05 4.95
N ASP A 78 -5.84 21.56 6.19
CA ASP A 78 -4.71 20.77 6.65
C ASP A 78 -4.52 19.52 5.78
N THR A 79 -3.29 19.38 5.28
CA THR A 79 -2.91 18.30 4.37
C THR A 79 -2.43 17.04 5.09
N VAL A 80 -2.37 17.07 6.42
CA VAL A 80 -1.88 15.97 7.23
C VAL A 80 -2.99 14.94 7.42
N ILE A 81 -2.92 13.85 6.65
CA ILE A 81 -3.89 12.74 6.70
C ILE A 81 -3.90 12.07 8.09
N TRP A 82 -2.73 12.01 8.73
CA TRP A 82 -2.50 11.32 10.01
C TRP A 82 -2.63 12.20 11.25
N ASP A 83 -2.84 13.51 11.07
CA ASP A 83 -3.30 14.32 12.19
C ASP A 83 -4.66 13.76 12.60
N TRP A 84 -5.00 13.82 13.89
CA TRP A 84 -6.26 13.36 14.46
C TRP A 84 -7.25 14.51 14.70
N THR A 85 -6.92 15.74 14.27
CA THR A 85 -7.83 16.90 14.32
C THR A 85 -9.11 16.65 13.53
N ASP A 86 -10.26 16.48 14.18
CA ASP A 86 -11.52 15.98 13.60
C ASP A 86 -12.04 16.71 12.33
N ARG A 87 -11.50 17.91 12.05
CA ARG A 87 -11.93 18.81 10.97
C ARG A 87 -10.99 18.92 9.76
N SER A 88 -10.02 18.02 9.59
CA SER A 88 -9.15 18.04 8.39
C SER A 88 -9.87 17.49 7.14
N LEU A 89 -9.86 18.28 6.06
CA LEU A 89 -10.40 17.89 4.74
C LEU A 89 -9.68 16.66 4.17
N ALA A 90 -8.36 16.56 4.38
CA ALA A 90 -7.56 15.45 3.87
C ALA A 90 -8.01 14.11 4.48
N ARG A 91 -8.28 14.08 5.79
CA ARG A 91 -8.80 12.89 6.47
C ARG A 91 -10.20 12.52 5.99
N ALA A 92 -11.09 13.50 5.86
CA ALA A 92 -12.45 13.29 5.37
C ALA A 92 -12.44 12.66 3.97
N THR A 93 -11.59 13.19 3.10
CA THR A 93 -11.39 12.69 1.74
C THR A 93 -10.87 11.27 1.78
N PHE A 94 -9.82 10.99 2.58
CA PHE A 94 -9.29 9.63 2.72
C PHE A 94 -10.35 8.61 3.16
N TRP A 95 -11.13 8.91 4.20
CA TRP A 95 -12.17 8.01 4.69
C TRP A 95 -13.34 7.86 3.72
N TRP A 96 -13.71 8.94 3.04
CA TRP A 96 -14.71 8.87 1.98
C TRP A 96 -14.24 7.96 0.86
N PHE A 97 -12.99 8.11 0.39
CA PHE A 97 -12.41 7.19 -0.59
C PHE A 97 -12.37 5.76 -0.07
N TRP A 98 -11.99 5.55 1.19
CA TRP A 98 -11.92 4.22 1.79
C TRP A 98 -13.27 3.50 1.84
N LYS A 99 -14.36 4.23 2.12
CA LYS A 99 -15.71 3.64 2.26
C LYS A 99 -16.47 3.57 0.94
N ASN A 100 -16.26 4.55 0.06
CA ASN A 100 -17.08 4.73 -1.15
C ASN A 100 -16.41 4.20 -2.42
N THR A 101 -15.09 3.91 -2.40
CA THR A 101 -14.41 3.34 -3.58
C THR A 101 -14.10 1.85 -3.40
N GLY A 102 -14.07 1.12 -4.51
CA GLY A 102 -13.61 -0.27 -4.55
C GLY A 102 -12.09 -0.43 -4.40
N ILE A 103 -11.34 0.66 -4.25
CA ILE A 103 -9.87 0.64 -4.19
C ILE A 103 -9.37 -0.22 -3.02
N PRO A 104 -9.82 -0.05 -1.76
CA PRO A 104 -9.32 -0.85 -0.66
C PRO A 104 -9.64 -2.34 -0.81
N PHE A 105 -10.80 -2.66 -1.39
CA PHE A 105 -11.19 -4.05 -1.64
C PHE A 105 -10.32 -4.68 -2.73
N SER A 106 -10.14 -4.01 -3.87
CA SER A 106 -9.32 -4.52 -4.98
C SER A 106 -7.84 -4.65 -4.60
N PHE A 107 -7.27 -3.67 -3.91
CA PHE A 107 -5.89 -3.76 -3.42
C PHE A 107 -5.75 -4.81 -2.31
N GLY A 108 -6.70 -4.85 -1.37
CA GLY A 108 -6.69 -5.81 -0.26
C GLY A 108 -6.74 -7.25 -0.75
N THR A 109 -7.61 -7.55 -1.71
CA THR A 109 -7.71 -8.89 -2.32
C THR A 109 -6.44 -9.27 -3.08
N ALA A 110 -5.83 -8.34 -3.83
CA ALA A 110 -4.56 -8.60 -4.52
C ALA A 110 -3.41 -8.89 -3.54
N VAL A 111 -3.32 -8.12 -2.45
CA VAL A 111 -2.32 -8.36 -1.39
C VAL A 111 -2.55 -9.70 -0.70
N ALA A 112 -3.81 -10.01 -0.35
CA ALA A 112 -4.16 -11.28 0.29
C ALA A 112 -3.85 -12.49 -0.60
N LEU A 113 -4.17 -12.41 -1.89
CA LEU A 113 -3.85 -13.46 -2.85
C LEU A 113 -2.34 -13.62 -3.01
N GLY A 114 -1.60 -12.51 -3.15
CA GLY A 114 -0.15 -12.53 -3.22
C GLY A 114 0.49 -13.17 -1.98
N LEU A 115 -0.03 -12.85 -0.79
CA LEU A 115 0.41 -13.45 0.46
C LEU A 115 0.14 -14.95 0.50
N PHE A 116 -1.07 -15.37 0.14
CA PHE A 116 -1.47 -16.77 0.13
C PHE A 116 -0.61 -17.60 -0.81
N VAL A 117 -0.43 -17.12 -2.04
CA VAL A 117 0.42 -17.76 -3.05
C VAL A 117 1.88 -17.80 -2.58
N GLY A 118 2.37 -16.70 -2.00
CA GLY A 118 3.73 -16.63 -1.44
C GLY A 118 3.98 -17.66 -0.33
N ILE A 119 3.02 -17.82 0.59
CA ILE A 119 3.07 -18.83 1.66
C ILE A 119 3.06 -20.24 1.07
N ALA A 120 2.13 -20.51 0.14
CA ALA A 120 1.98 -21.83 -0.47
C ALA A 120 3.26 -22.28 -1.20
N ILE A 121 3.81 -21.41 -2.07
CA ILE A 121 5.01 -21.72 -2.84
C ILE A 121 6.22 -21.87 -1.92
N SER A 122 6.46 -20.91 -1.00
CA SER A 122 7.63 -20.96 -0.11
C SER A 122 7.58 -22.17 0.82
N GLY A 123 6.41 -22.46 1.40
CA GLY A 123 6.20 -23.61 2.26
C GLY A 123 6.39 -24.93 1.50
N GLN A 124 5.86 -25.03 0.28
CA GLN A 124 6.04 -26.21 -0.57
C GLN A 124 7.50 -26.41 -0.97
N THR A 125 8.21 -25.35 -1.38
CA THR A 125 9.64 -25.45 -1.74
C THR A 125 10.48 -25.90 -0.56
N PHE A 126 10.24 -25.33 0.62
CA PHE A 126 10.97 -25.73 1.83
C PHE A 126 10.64 -27.17 2.25
N TYR A 127 9.37 -27.57 2.09
CA TYR A 127 8.94 -28.94 2.35
C TYR A 127 9.66 -29.94 1.43
N SER A 128 9.71 -29.68 0.13
CA SER A 128 10.45 -30.52 -0.82
C SER A 128 11.95 -30.55 -0.49
N PHE A 129 12.54 -29.39 -0.17
CA PHE A 129 13.95 -29.31 0.23
C PHE A 129 14.26 -30.19 1.45
N VAL A 130 13.41 -30.16 2.49
CA VAL A 130 13.58 -31.02 3.67
C VAL A 130 13.49 -32.49 3.28
N LEU A 131 12.47 -32.87 2.50
CA LEU A 131 12.26 -34.25 2.07
C LEU A 131 13.45 -34.82 1.30
N GLU A 132 13.95 -34.07 0.31
CA GLU A 132 15.09 -34.49 -0.52
C GLU A 132 16.38 -34.64 0.29
N ASN A 133 16.52 -33.85 1.36
CA ASN A 133 17.70 -33.83 2.23
C ASN A 133 17.54 -34.65 3.53
N LEU A 134 16.42 -35.35 3.72
CA LEU A 134 16.16 -36.14 4.94
C LEU A 134 17.27 -37.15 5.24
N LYS A 135 17.81 -37.82 4.20
CA LYS A 135 18.93 -38.77 4.34
C LYS A 135 20.17 -38.13 4.95
N TYR A 136 20.49 -36.89 4.56
CA TYR A 136 21.65 -36.15 5.08
C TYR A 136 21.41 -35.69 6.51
N PHE A 137 20.20 -35.20 6.82
CA PHE A 137 19.84 -34.82 8.19
C PHE A 137 19.87 -36.01 9.15
N ALA A 138 19.38 -37.17 8.70
CA ALA A 138 19.39 -38.38 9.51
C ALA A 138 20.82 -38.94 9.68
N ALA A 139 21.70 -38.82 8.68
CA ALA A 139 23.13 -39.14 8.84
C ALA A 139 23.82 -38.21 9.85
N ILE A 140 23.56 -36.90 9.80
CA ILE A 140 24.09 -35.90 10.75
C ILE A 140 23.60 -36.19 12.18
N LYS A 141 22.32 -36.57 12.32
CA LYS A 141 21.74 -37.01 13.60
C LYS A 141 22.40 -38.30 14.10
N ALA A 142 22.69 -39.26 13.22
CA ALA A 142 23.38 -40.51 13.56
C ALA A 142 24.84 -40.28 14.00
N MET A 143 25.51 -39.24 13.47
CA MET A 143 26.85 -38.81 13.89
C MET A 143 26.86 -38.07 15.25
N GLY A 144 25.70 -37.92 15.91
CA GLY A 144 25.60 -37.33 17.26
C GLY A 144 25.21 -35.85 17.28
N ALA A 145 24.81 -35.26 16.15
CA ALA A 145 24.34 -33.88 16.16
C ALA A 145 23.04 -33.74 16.97
N SER A 146 23.01 -32.78 17.90
CA SER A 146 21.82 -32.48 18.68
C SER A 146 20.72 -31.83 17.83
N MET A 147 19.46 -32.00 18.24
CA MET A 147 18.31 -31.36 17.61
C MET A 147 18.45 -29.82 17.56
N ARG A 148 19.17 -29.22 18.51
CA ARG A 148 19.45 -27.77 18.55
C ARG A 148 20.29 -27.32 17.37
N VAL A 149 21.31 -28.11 16.97
CA VAL A 149 22.17 -27.78 15.83
C VAL A 149 21.40 -27.87 14.52
N LEU A 150 20.61 -28.94 14.35
CA LEU A 150 19.72 -29.11 13.19
C LEU A 150 18.70 -27.97 13.07
N SER A 151 18.09 -27.59 14.20
CA SER A 151 17.14 -26.47 14.24
C SER A 151 17.82 -25.15 13.89
N ALA A 152 18.98 -24.85 14.48
CA ALA A 152 19.74 -23.63 14.20
C ALA A 152 20.13 -23.53 12.72
N MET A 153 20.55 -24.65 12.11
CA MET A 153 20.87 -24.71 10.69
C MET A 153 19.67 -24.33 9.81
N LEU A 154 18.48 -24.90 10.08
CA LEU A 154 17.26 -24.57 9.33
C LEU A 154 16.85 -23.10 9.53
N PHE A 155 17.00 -22.55 10.73
CA PHE A 155 16.71 -21.13 10.99
C PHE A 155 17.65 -20.19 10.22
N VAL A 156 18.95 -20.50 10.15
CA VAL A 156 19.91 -19.70 9.37
C VAL A 156 19.60 -19.76 7.88
N GLN A 157 19.24 -20.94 7.36
CA GLN A 157 18.82 -21.11 5.96
C GLN A 157 17.56 -20.30 5.65
N ALA A 158 16.53 -20.42 6.50
CA ALA A 158 15.27 -19.69 6.34
C ALA A 158 15.46 -18.17 6.45
N THR A 159 16.30 -17.71 7.37
CA THR A 159 16.65 -16.29 7.53
C THR A 159 17.33 -15.76 6.27
N THR A 160 18.35 -16.48 5.78
CA THR A 160 19.10 -16.08 4.60
C THR A 160 18.19 -16.04 3.37
N ALA A 161 17.36 -17.07 3.17
CA ALA A 161 16.41 -17.13 2.08
C ALA A 161 15.36 -16.00 2.17
N GLY A 162 14.83 -15.73 3.37
CA GLY A 162 13.88 -14.65 3.63
C GLY A 162 14.46 -13.27 3.33
N LEU A 163 15.70 -12.99 3.75
CA LEU A 163 16.38 -11.73 3.50
C LEU A 163 16.67 -11.51 2.01
N ILE A 164 17.17 -12.53 1.32
CA ILE A 164 17.43 -12.46 -0.13
C ILE A 164 16.12 -12.27 -0.89
N GLY A 165 15.09 -13.06 -0.57
CA GLY A 165 13.77 -12.96 -1.19
C GLY A 165 13.12 -11.59 -0.97
N PHE A 166 13.20 -11.06 0.26
CA PHE A 166 12.75 -9.71 0.56
C PHE A 166 13.54 -8.65 -0.21
N GLY A 167 14.87 -8.74 -0.25
CA GLY A 167 15.72 -7.80 -0.97
C GLY A 167 15.41 -7.74 -2.47
N LEU A 168 15.23 -8.91 -3.09
CA LEU A 168 14.83 -9.01 -4.51
C LEU A 168 13.42 -8.47 -4.73
N GLY A 169 12.45 -8.84 -3.89
CA GLY A 169 11.07 -8.38 -4.01
C GLY A 169 10.92 -6.87 -3.84
N ALA A 170 11.53 -6.31 -2.79
CA ALA A 170 11.54 -4.88 -2.53
C ALA A 170 12.30 -4.11 -3.63
N GLY A 171 13.42 -4.66 -4.11
CA GLY A 171 14.19 -4.09 -5.22
C GLY A 171 13.39 -4.03 -6.52
N MET A 172 12.70 -5.12 -6.88
CA MET A 172 11.83 -5.15 -8.06
C MET A 172 10.64 -4.19 -7.92
N ALA A 173 10.00 -4.13 -6.74
CA ALA A 173 8.91 -3.18 -6.49
C ALA A 173 9.39 -1.73 -6.65
N GLN A 174 10.58 -1.40 -6.15
CA GLN A 174 11.16 -0.07 -6.30
C GLN A 174 11.53 0.26 -7.75
N ALA A 175 12.04 -0.71 -8.51
CA ALA A 175 12.37 -0.54 -9.93
C ALA A 175 11.10 -0.29 -10.77
N ILE A 176 10.06 -1.10 -10.57
CA ILE A 176 8.75 -0.90 -11.21
C ILE A 176 8.18 0.47 -10.83
N GLY A 177 8.25 0.82 -9.54
CA GLY A 177 7.80 2.13 -9.05
C GLY A 177 8.45 3.32 -9.77
N ARG A 178 9.77 3.26 -10.01
CA ARG A 178 10.48 4.32 -10.75
C ARG A 178 10.00 4.45 -12.19
N VAL A 179 9.88 3.34 -12.91
CA VAL A 179 9.38 3.31 -14.30
C VAL A 179 7.95 3.85 -14.40
N MET A 180 7.10 3.53 -13.41
CA MET A 180 5.71 3.99 -13.36
C MET A 180 5.62 5.51 -13.13
N ILE A 181 6.51 6.07 -12.29
CA ILE A 181 6.58 7.51 -12.05
C ILE A 181 7.00 8.26 -13.32
N GLU A 182 8.00 7.75 -14.05
CA GLU A 182 8.45 8.34 -15.32
C GLU A 182 7.35 8.38 -16.38
N LYS A 183 6.50 7.35 -16.44
CA LYS A 183 5.32 7.31 -17.33
C LYS A 183 4.16 8.18 -16.86
N GLY A 184 4.32 8.85 -15.73
CA GLY A 184 3.25 9.63 -15.13
C GLY A 184 2.06 8.78 -14.71
N MET A 185 2.27 7.58 -14.20
CA MET A 185 1.19 6.84 -13.52
C MET A 185 1.09 7.35 -12.06
N PRO A 186 0.01 7.04 -11.30
CA PRO A 186 -0.18 7.54 -9.94
C PRO A 186 1.08 7.33 -9.09
N PRO A 187 1.46 8.30 -8.23
CA PRO A 187 2.73 8.28 -7.52
C PRO A 187 2.84 7.03 -6.65
N PHE A 188 3.80 6.16 -6.98
CA PHE A 188 4.18 5.02 -6.14
C PHE A 188 5.08 5.52 -5.02
N VAL A 189 4.49 5.75 -3.85
CA VAL A 189 5.24 6.14 -2.64
C VAL A 189 5.41 4.91 -1.75
N MET A 190 6.63 4.42 -1.66
CA MET A 190 6.96 3.31 -0.78
C MET A 190 7.25 3.85 0.62
N PHE A 191 6.22 3.86 1.47
CA PHE A 191 6.37 4.29 2.86
C PHE A 191 7.31 3.33 3.62
N PRO A 192 8.26 3.83 4.43
CA PRO A 192 9.18 2.99 5.20
C PRO A 192 8.46 1.95 6.09
N GLN A 193 7.29 2.32 6.62
CA GLN A 193 6.46 1.44 7.44
C GLN A 193 5.99 0.20 6.66
N VAL A 194 5.64 0.36 5.38
CA VAL A 194 5.20 -0.75 4.52
C VAL A 194 6.37 -1.69 4.23
N LEU A 195 7.57 -1.13 4.04
CA LEU A 195 8.78 -1.90 3.79
C LEU A 195 9.16 -2.75 5.02
N ILE A 196 9.11 -2.17 6.22
CA ILE A 196 9.36 -2.89 7.48
C ILE A 196 8.27 -3.93 7.74
N ALA A 197 6.99 -3.58 7.54
CA ALA A 197 5.88 -4.53 7.71
C ALA A 197 6.00 -5.73 6.78
N THR A 198 6.39 -5.50 5.52
CA THR A 198 6.61 -6.56 4.53
C THR A 198 7.80 -7.44 4.92
N LEU A 199 8.90 -6.84 5.42
CA LEU A 199 10.04 -7.61 5.92
C LEU A 199 9.63 -8.54 7.08
N ILE A 200 8.92 -8.01 8.07
CA ILE A 200 8.43 -8.79 9.22
C ILE A 200 7.54 -9.93 8.74
N LEU A 201 6.64 -9.65 7.79
CA LEU A 201 5.72 -10.65 7.24
C LEU A 201 6.48 -11.75 6.48
N THR A 202 7.41 -11.39 5.59
CA THR A 202 8.25 -12.35 4.86
C THR A 202 9.08 -13.22 5.80
N MET A 203 9.73 -12.60 6.79
CA MET A 203 10.50 -13.32 7.81
C MET A 203 9.62 -14.26 8.63
N GLY A 204 8.41 -13.82 9.01
CA GLY A 204 7.44 -14.64 9.72
C GLY A 204 7.06 -15.90 8.92
N ILE A 205 6.82 -15.76 7.62
CA ILE A 205 6.50 -16.89 6.73
C ILE A 205 7.68 -17.86 6.62
N SER A 206 8.90 -17.33 6.44
CA SER A 206 10.12 -18.15 6.39
C SER A 206 10.33 -18.94 7.68
N PHE A 207 10.07 -18.33 8.85
CA PHE A 207 10.18 -19.01 10.14
C PHE A 207 9.10 -20.06 10.36
N VAL A 208 7.85 -19.78 10.00
CA VAL A 208 6.77 -20.80 10.06
C VAL A 208 7.13 -22.00 9.18
N SER A 209 7.66 -21.76 7.98
CA SER A 209 8.12 -22.81 7.07
C SER A 209 9.28 -23.62 7.66
N ALA A 210 10.25 -22.93 8.29
CA ALA A 210 11.37 -23.56 8.99
C ALA A 210 10.90 -24.49 10.12
N ILE A 211 9.96 -24.02 10.94
CA ILE A 211 9.39 -24.80 12.05
C ILE A 211 8.70 -26.07 11.54
N ILE A 212 7.91 -25.98 10.46
CA ILE A 212 7.27 -27.15 9.84
C ILE A 212 8.33 -28.17 9.39
N GLY A 213 9.43 -27.69 8.78
CA GLY A 213 10.54 -28.55 8.40
C GLY A 213 11.23 -29.22 9.59
N ILE A 214 11.48 -28.48 10.68
CA ILE A 214 12.07 -29.01 11.92
C ILE A 214 11.19 -30.12 12.51
N VAL A 215 9.87 -29.90 12.60
CA VAL A 215 8.93 -30.93 13.09
C VAL A 215 9.04 -32.20 12.25
N LYS A 216 9.15 -32.07 10.92
CA LYS A 216 9.30 -33.22 10.03
C LYS A 216 10.63 -33.95 10.27
N VAL A 217 11.76 -33.24 10.29
CA VAL A 217 13.10 -33.81 10.56
C VAL A 217 13.14 -34.50 11.93
N SER A 218 12.44 -33.94 12.92
CA SER A 218 12.40 -34.50 14.27
C SER A 218 11.72 -35.87 14.33
N ARG A 219 10.72 -36.11 13.47
CA ARG A 219 9.95 -37.36 13.36
C ARG A 219 10.64 -38.43 12.52
N VAL A 220 11.76 -38.12 11.87
CA VAL A 220 12.51 -39.13 11.12
C VAL A 220 13.43 -39.91 12.07
N ASP A 221 13.24 -41.22 12.08
CA ASP A 221 14.10 -42.15 12.81
C ASP A 221 15.46 -42.27 12.14
N ALA A 222 16.52 -42.23 12.95
CA ALA A 222 17.90 -42.39 12.45
C ALA A 222 18.10 -43.75 11.75
N ALA A 223 17.32 -44.76 12.13
CA ALA A 223 17.34 -46.10 11.54
C ALA A 223 16.91 -46.14 10.07
N THR A 224 16.19 -45.12 9.58
CA THR A 224 15.74 -45.06 8.18
C THR A 224 16.90 -44.91 7.18
N VAL A 225 18.06 -44.39 7.64
CA VAL A 225 19.29 -44.29 6.82
C VAL A 225 19.93 -45.66 6.58
N PHE A 226 19.71 -46.61 7.50
CA PHE A 226 20.30 -47.94 7.46
C PHE A 226 19.39 -48.99 6.78
N ARG A 227 18.23 -48.57 6.26
CA ARG A 227 17.28 -49.43 5.53
C ARG A 227 17.17 -49.11 4.04
N GLY A 228 18.09 -48.29 3.51
CA GLY A 228 18.25 -48.06 2.08
C GLY A 228 19.07 -49.17 1.42
#